data_AF-A0A2D7W666-F1
#
_entry.id   AF-A0A2D7W666-F1
#
_cell.length_a   1.000
_cell.length_b   1.000
_cell.length_c   1.000
_cell.angle_alpha   90.00
_cell.angle_beta   90.00
_cell.angle_gamma   90.00
#
_symmetry.space_group_name_H-M   'P 1'
#
loop_
_entity.id
_entity.type
_entity.pdbx_description
1 polymer ?
#
loop_
_entity_poly.entity_id
_entity_poly.type
_entity_poly.pdbx_seq_one_letter_code
_entity_poly.pdbx_strand_id
1 'polypeptide(L)'
;MTSGQSIKFGIKFPEFLTIFFTLMLMSPSLSPFSNAEAENRIKSDDFEVLEDLTDLLSERNEILNSNLIPNLAEPKIEEISNSVSSSESQNPILSVENVTESSTFIETRPPNPVHPSPYELLTNTSDRPPGFVDNIWQTLFNITEYIIWTKYTDSEGNEIESFEPVTFSASLISLLRLEDALLHSVDVNNDNIDDIDVGLRISWNPSDGWGFEDGLSKLWIEPGIQFSIKVIDEGSNDEIWSDMNSLQVSLIKAFSYSDPDS
;
A
#
# COMPACT_ATOMS: atom_id res chain seq x y z
N MET A 1 -52.08 -13.63 40.67
CA MET A 1 -51.60 -15.03 40.73
C MET A 1 -51.02 -15.35 39.35
N THR A 2 -49.76 -15.03 39.02
CA THR A 2 -48.52 -15.73 39.42
C THR A 2 -48.61 -17.25 39.29
N SER A 3 -47.94 -17.83 38.29
CA SER A 3 -46.92 -18.86 38.52
C SER A 3 -46.19 -19.18 37.21
N GLY A 4 -44.88 -18.95 37.19
CA GLY A 4 -44.00 -19.34 36.10
C GLY A 4 -43.55 -20.80 36.21
N GLN A 5 -43.11 -21.36 35.09
CA GLN A 5 -42.26 -22.54 35.07
C GLN A 5 -40.96 -22.20 34.36
N SER A 6 -39.85 -22.35 35.09
CA SER A 6 -38.48 -22.31 34.59
C SER A 6 -38.08 -23.72 34.16
N ILE A 7 -37.57 -23.87 32.94
CA ILE A 7 -36.95 -25.11 32.46
C ILE A 7 -35.44 -24.83 32.33
N LYS A 8 -34.65 -25.46 33.20
CA LYS A 8 -33.18 -25.47 33.13
C LYS A 8 -32.73 -26.50 32.10
N PHE A 9 -31.90 -26.11 31.14
CA PHE A 9 -31.14 -27.03 30.29
C PHE A 9 -29.73 -27.20 30.86
N GLY A 10 -29.39 -28.42 31.29
CA GLY A 10 -28.03 -28.84 31.57
C GLY A 10 -27.57 -29.80 30.48
N ILE A 11 -26.49 -29.49 29.78
CA ILE A 11 -25.82 -30.37 28.83
C ILE A 11 -24.41 -30.63 29.35
N LYS A 12 -24.12 -31.86 29.77
CA LYS A 12 -22.79 -32.31 30.19
C LYS A 12 -21.99 -32.73 28.94
N PHE A 13 -20.83 -32.10 28.71
CA PHE A 13 -19.85 -32.53 27.69
C PHE A 13 -19.08 -33.78 28.19
N PRO A 14 -18.73 -34.74 27.30
CA PRO A 14 -18.08 -35.99 27.71
C PRO A 14 -16.58 -35.79 28.01
N GLU A 15 -16.16 -36.12 29.24
CA GLU A 15 -14.80 -35.95 29.80
C GLU A 15 -13.67 -36.61 28.98
N PHE A 16 -14.00 -37.59 28.14
CA PHE A 16 -13.05 -38.33 27.31
C PHE A 16 -12.39 -37.46 26.22
N LEU A 17 -13.10 -36.46 25.70
CA LEU A 17 -12.61 -35.59 24.62
C LEU A 17 -11.49 -34.64 25.11
N THR A 18 -11.61 -34.15 26.34
CA THR A 18 -10.67 -33.18 26.94
C THR A 18 -9.32 -33.81 27.26
N ILE A 19 -9.32 -35.06 27.72
CA ILE A 19 -8.10 -35.82 28.02
C ILE A 19 -7.30 -36.08 26.75
N PHE A 20 -7.99 -36.45 25.66
CA PHE A 20 -7.36 -36.72 24.37
C PHE A 20 -6.65 -35.49 23.81
N PHE A 21 -7.30 -34.32 23.83
CA PHE A 21 -6.70 -33.07 23.36
C PHE A 21 -5.50 -32.63 24.21
N THR A 22 -5.55 -32.86 25.53
CA THR A 22 -4.43 -32.52 26.43
C THR A 22 -3.20 -33.39 26.19
N LEU A 23 -3.40 -34.70 25.93
CA LEU A 23 -2.31 -35.63 25.65
C LEU A 23 -1.65 -35.35 24.29
N MET A 24 -2.44 -34.94 23.30
CA MET A 24 -1.95 -34.58 21.96
C MET A 24 -1.05 -33.33 22.01
N LEU A 25 -1.41 -32.35 22.84
CA LEU A 25 -0.63 -31.11 23.02
C LEU A 25 0.68 -31.29 23.81
N MET A 26 0.80 -32.33 24.64
CA MET A 26 2.02 -32.62 25.43
C MET A 26 3.07 -33.46 24.68
N SER A 27 2.70 -34.09 23.56
CA SER A 27 3.57 -34.95 22.75
C SER A 27 4.90 -34.35 22.24
N PRO A 28 5.04 -33.03 21.94
CA PRO A 28 6.29 -32.49 21.39
C PRO A 28 7.42 -32.32 22.40
N SER A 29 7.16 -32.55 23.70
CA SER A 29 8.15 -32.33 24.77
C SER A 29 9.11 -33.51 25.02
N LEU A 30 8.94 -34.64 24.32
CA LEU A 30 9.59 -35.92 24.64
C LEU A 30 10.65 -36.39 23.62
N SER A 31 11.10 -35.58 22.66
CA SER A 31 12.22 -35.98 21.77
C SER A 31 13.58 -35.43 22.26
N PRO A 32 14.62 -36.26 22.41
CA PRO A 32 15.87 -35.91 23.09
C PRO A 32 16.83 -35.08 22.24
N PHE A 33 17.53 -34.16 22.91
CA PHE A 33 18.78 -33.56 22.46
C PHE A 33 19.81 -34.66 22.14
N SER A 34 20.37 -34.64 20.92
CA SER A 34 21.61 -35.38 20.61
C SER A 34 22.60 -34.45 19.92
N ASN A 35 23.63 -34.04 20.67
CA ASN A 35 24.84 -33.40 20.15
C ASN A 35 25.56 -34.36 19.21
N ALA A 36 25.92 -33.91 18.01
CA ALA A 36 26.80 -34.63 17.11
C ALA A 36 28.16 -33.94 17.13
N GLU A 37 29.07 -34.51 17.91
CA GLU A 37 30.50 -34.20 17.89
C GLU A 37 31.15 -35.26 16.97
N ALA A 38 31.70 -34.82 15.83
CA ALA A 38 32.28 -35.72 14.84
C ALA A 38 33.79 -35.46 14.71
N GLU A 39 34.52 -36.49 15.08
CA GLU A 39 35.96 -36.66 15.20
C GLU A 39 36.66 -36.71 13.83
N ASN A 40 37.78 -36.00 13.70
CA ASN A 40 38.54 -35.86 12.45
C ASN A 40 39.58 -37.00 12.33
N ARG A 41 39.41 -37.92 11.38
CA ARG A 41 40.40 -38.97 11.04
C ARG A 41 41.05 -38.65 9.71
N ILE A 42 42.33 -38.26 9.74
CA ILE A 42 43.14 -37.93 8.55
C ILE A 42 43.50 -39.22 7.79
N LYS A 43 43.31 -39.20 6.47
CA LYS A 43 43.55 -40.31 5.51
C LYS A 43 44.92 -40.14 4.84
N SER A 44 45.48 -41.24 4.33
CA SER A 44 46.84 -41.41 3.80
C SER A 44 47.17 -40.68 2.48
N ASP A 45 46.33 -39.76 2.00
CA ASP A 45 46.53 -39.06 0.72
C ASP A 45 47.54 -37.89 0.84
N ASP A 46 47.89 -37.45 2.05
CA ASP A 46 48.81 -36.31 2.30
C ASP A 46 50.30 -36.60 2.03
N PHE A 47 50.67 -37.83 1.65
CA PHE A 47 52.08 -38.18 1.38
C PHE A 47 52.49 -38.05 -0.10
N GLU A 48 51.53 -37.99 -1.03
CA GLU A 48 51.78 -37.78 -2.46
C GLU A 48 52.38 -36.38 -2.72
N VAL A 49 51.91 -35.38 -1.97
CA VAL A 49 52.44 -34.01 -2.04
C VAL A 49 53.93 -33.93 -1.71
N LEU A 50 54.46 -34.82 -0.86
CA LEU A 50 55.89 -34.83 -0.53
C LEU A 50 56.75 -35.43 -1.64
N GLU A 51 56.20 -36.36 -2.42
CA GLU A 51 56.84 -36.93 -3.61
C GLU A 51 56.87 -35.91 -4.74
N ASP A 52 55.72 -35.28 -5.02
CA ASP A 52 55.61 -34.17 -5.98
C ASP A 52 56.57 -33.02 -5.63
N LEU A 53 56.65 -32.64 -4.34
CA LEU A 53 57.57 -31.58 -3.90
C LEU A 53 59.03 -31.99 -4.13
N THR A 54 59.36 -33.27 -3.95
CA THR A 54 60.72 -33.79 -4.12
C THR A 54 61.13 -33.77 -5.59
N ASP A 55 60.24 -34.19 -6.48
CA ASP A 55 60.45 -34.14 -7.93
C ASP A 55 60.60 -32.70 -8.42
N LEU A 56 59.73 -31.79 -7.95
CA LEU A 56 59.83 -30.36 -8.25
C LEU A 56 61.14 -29.75 -7.74
N LEU A 57 61.62 -30.15 -6.56
CA LEU A 57 62.89 -29.65 -6.02
C LEU A 57 64.08 -30.17 -6.82
N SER A 58 64.03 -31.41 -7.30
CA SER A 58 65.05 -32.00 -8.17
C SER A 58 65.14 -31.26 -9.50
N GLU A 59 64.00 -31.08 -10.17
CA GLU A 59 63.90 -30.33 -11.43
C GLU A 59 64.35 -28.87 -11.24
N ARG A 60 63.93 -28.21 -10.16
CA ARG A 60 64.40 -26.86 -9.83
C ARG A 60 65.91 -26.80 -9.63
N ASN A 61 66.52 -27.81 -9.01
CA ASN A 61 67.97 -27.85 -8.81
C ASN A 61 68.72 -28.03 -10.15
N GLU A 62 68.19 -28.84 -11.06
CA GLU A 62 68.72 -28.98 -12.42
C GLU A 62 68.62 -27.67 -13.20
N ILE A 63 67.46 -27.01 -13.14
CA ILE A 63 67.22 -25.71 -13.77
C ILE A 63 68.12 -24.61 -13.20
N LEU A 64 68.33 -24.56 -11.88
CA LEU A 64 69.21 -23.56 -11.24
C LEU A 64 70.69 -23.79 -11.52
N ASN A 65 71.13 -25.04 -11.64
CA ASN A 65 72.51 -25.37 -11.99
C ASN A 65 72.78 -25.21 -13.50
N SER A 66 71.72 -25.08 -14.31
CA SER A 66 71.82 -24.73 -15.72
C SER A 66 71.91 -23.21 -15.89
N ASN A 67 72.80 -22.75 -16.77
CA ASN A 67 72.85 -21.33 -17.16
C ASN A 67 71.65 -20.90 -18.05
N LEU A 68 70.56 -21.67 -18.09
CA LEU A 68 69.40 -21.42 -18.95
C LEU A 68 68.54 -20.27 -18.41
N ILE A 69 68.32 -20.20 -17.09
CA ILE A 69 67.43 -19.20 -16.50
C ILE A 69 67.96 -17.77 -16.69
N PRO A 70 69.24 -17.43 -16.43
CA PRO A 70 69.74 -16.08 -16.68
C PRO A 70 69.66 -15.72 -18.18
N ASN A 71 70.09 -16.62 -19.07
CA ASN A 71 70.09 -16.36 -20.52
C ASN A 71 68.68 -16.22 -21.12
N LEU A 72 67.64 -16.80 -20.50
CA LEU A 72 66.26 -16.68 -20.97
C LEU A 72 65.50 -15.54 -20.27
N ALA A 73 65.77 -15.31 -18.98
CA ALA A 73 65.05 -14.35 -18.16
C ALA A 73 65.61 -12.93 -18.29
N GLU A 74 66.93 -12.76 -18.41
CA GLU A 74 67.57 -11.44 -18.51
C GLU A 74 67.07 -10.61 -19.70
N PRO A 75 66.96 -11.13 -20.94
CA PRO A 75 66.38 -10.37 -22.05
C PRO A 75 64.89 -10.08 -21.85
N LYS A 76 64.15 -10.97 -21.16
CA LYS A 76 62.73 -10.77 -20.86
C LYS A 76 62.50 -9.74 -19.76
N ILE A 77 63.35 -9.70 -18.74
CA ILE A 77 63.32 -8.70 -17.68
C ILE A 77 63.73 -7.35 -18.24
N GLU A 78 64.74 -7.31 -19.11
CA GLU A 78 65.15 -6.08 -19.79
C GLU A 78 64.07 -5.57 -20.76
N GLU A 79 63.39 -6.46 -21.48
CA GLU A 79 62.20 -6.12 -22.28
C GLU A 79 61.09 -5.53 -21.41
N ILE A 80 60.79 -6.14 -20.25
CA ILE A 80 59.77 -5.63 -19.32
C ILE A 80 60.20 -4.28 -18.74
N SER A 81 61.45 -4.13 -18.27
CA SER A 81 61.93 -2.86 -17.71
C SER A 81 61.94 -1.74 -18.74
N ASN A 82 62.22 -2.06 -20.01
CA ASN A 82 62.16 -1.09 -21.11
C ASN A 82 60.72 -0.81 -21.57
N SER A 83 59.79 -1.74 -21.36
CA SER A 83 58.35 -1.54 -21.63
C SER A 83 57.66 -0.66 -20.58
N VAL A 84 58.21 -0.60 -19.37
CA VAL A 84 57.73 0.27 -18.30
C VAL A 84 58.29 1.67 -18.53
N SER A 85 57.57 2.48 -19.31
CA SER A 85 57.83 3.92 -19.40
C SER A 85 57.32 4.62 -18.15
N SER A 86 58.10 5.56 -17.60
CA SER A 86 57.61 6.47 -16.54
C SER A 86 56.37 7.22 -17.03
N SER A 87 55.33 7.28 -16.22
CA SER A 87 54.12 8.04 -16.53
C SER A 87 54.43 9.54 -16.46
N GLU A 88 54.89 10.12 -17.57
CA GLU A 88 55.08 11.57 -17.69
C GLU A 88 53.74 12.31 -17.72
N SER A 89 53.74 13.59 -17.37
CA SER A 89 52.52 14.43 -17.21
C SER A 89 51.64 14.58 -18.46
N GLN A 90 52.05 14.04 -19.60
CA GLN A 90 51.32 14.02 -20.87
C GLN A 90 50.74 12.63 -21.20
N ASN A 91 50.80 11.66 -20.27
CA ASN A 91 50.21 10.35 -20.48
C ASN A 91 48.67 10.45 -20.50
N PRO A 92 47.97 9.97 -21.54
CA PRO A 92 46.52 10.07 -21.66
C PRO A 92 45.75 9.41 -20.50
N ILE A 93 46.37 8.49 -19.76
CA ILE A 93 45.77 7.88 -18.56
C ILE A 93 45.69 8.88 -17.38
N LEU A 94 46.66 9.79 -17.24
CA LEU A 94 46.60 10.87 -16.24
C LEU A 94 45.59 11.96 -16.64
N SER A 95 45.32 12.12 -17.94
CA SER A 95 44.29 13.04 -18.43
C SER A 95 42.85 12.60 -18.08
N VAL A 96 42.65 11.36 -17.63
CA VAL A 96 41.34 10.84 -17.19
C VAL A 96 40.99 11.26 -15.75
N GLU A 97 41.99 11.66 -14.95
CA GLU A 97 41.80 12.04 -13.54
C GLU A 97 40.82 13.20 -13.35
N ASN A 98 40.71 14.09 -14.36
CA ASN A 98 39.86 15.28 -14.30
C ASN A 98 38.62 15.19 -15.21
N VAL A 99 38.39 14.05 -15.89
CA VAL A 99 37.24 13.89 -16.80
C VAL A 99 35.90 13.95 -16.05
N THR A 100 35.90 13.62 -14.75
CA THR A 100 34.71 13.69 -13.89
C THR A 100 34.65 14.92 -12.99
N GLU A 101 35.72 15.71 -12.87
CA GLU A 101 35.76 16.91 -12.01
C GLU A 101 34.80 18.01 -12.49
N SER A 102 34.45 18.01 -13.78
CA SER A 102 33.49 18.93 -14.38
C SER A 102 32.08 18.35 -14.54
N SER A 103 31.85 17.11 -14.09
CA SER A 103 30.55 16.45 -14.17
C SER A 103 29.74 16.73 -12.91
N THR A 104 28.67 17.51 -13.03
CA THR A 104 27.67 17.64 -11.98
C THR A 104 26.59 16.59 -12.17
N PHE A 105 26.35 15.77 -11.15
CA PHE A 105 25.18 14.90 -11.13
C PHE A 105 23.94 15.78 -10.91
N ILE A 106 23.04 15.80 -11.89
CA ILE A 106 21.72 16.41 -11.71
C ILE A 106 20.86 15.35 -11.03
N GLU A 107 20.50 15.60 -9.77
CA GLU A 107 19.54 14.76 -9.06
C GLU A 107 18.15 15.01 -9.68
N THR A 108 17.74 14.15 -10.61
CA THR A 108 16.38 14.18 -11.16
C THR A 108 15.46 13.46 -10.19
N ARG A 109 14.84 14.21 -9.27
CA ARG A 109 13.73 13.67 -8.48
C ARG A 109 12.48 13.63 -9.36
N PRO A 110 11.65 12.57 -9.27
CA PRO A 110 10.34 12.59 -9.90
C PRO A 110 9.54 13.80 -9.39
N PRO A 111 8.72 14.45 -10.24
CA PRO A 111 7.82 15.50 -9.77
C PRO A 111 6.89 14.93 -8.70
N ASN A 112 6.51 15.77 -7.74
CA ASN A 112 5.55 15.36 -6.73
C ASN A 112 4.22 14.99 -7.40
N PRO A 113 3.59 13.88 -6.99
CA PRO A 113 2.26 13.53 -7.49
C PRO A 113 1.27 14.62 -7.08
N VAL A 114 0.48 15.11 -8.05
CA VAL A 114 -0.66 16.00 -7.80
C VAL A 114 -1.88 15.11 -7.69
N HIS A 115 -2.51 15.09 -6.52
CA HIS A 115 -3.70 14.30 -6.28
C HIS A 115 -4.97 15.16 -6.51
N PRO A 116 -6.11 14.54 -6.83
CA PRO A 116 -7.39 15.26 -6.80
C PRO A 116 -7.69 15.77 -5.39
N SER A 117 -8.29 16.94 -5.27
CA SER A 117 -8.60 17.56 -3.97
C SER A 117 -9.36 16.63 -3.00
N PRO A 118 -10.36 15.82 -3.41
CA PRO A 118 -11.01 14.87 -2.50
C PRO A 118 -10.06 13.84 -1.89
N TYR A 119 -9.01 13.43 -2.60
CA TYR A 119 -8.02 12.50 -2.08
C TYR A 119 -7.13 13.17 -1.02
N GLU A 120 -6.74 14.42 -1.26
CA GLU A 120 -5.94 15.19 -0.31
C GLU A 120 -6.71 15.44 1.00
N LEU A 121 -8.01 15.76 0.91
CA LEU A 121 -8.91 15.90 2.07
C LEU A 121 -9.04 14.62 2.91
N LEU A 122 -8.92 13.45 2.28
CA LEU A 122 -9.01 12.15 2.98
C LEU A 122 -7.69 11.69 3.57
N THR A 123 -6.57 12.07 2.96
CA THR A 123 -5.23 11.60 3.34
C THR A 123 -4.47 12.55 4.23
N ASN A 124 -4.67 13.86 4.06
CA ASN A 124 -4.06 14.87 4.92
C ASN A 124 -4.86 15.02 6.21
N THR A 125 -4.23 14.70 7.35
CA THR A 125 -4.87 14.81 8.67
C THR A 125 -5.27 16.23 9.05
N SER A 126 -4.61 17.25 8.47
CA SER A 126 -4.85 18.66 8.79
C SER A 126 -6.06 19.25 8.07
N ASP A 127 -6.40 18.72 6.89
CA ASP A 127 -7.48 19.24 6.02
C ASP A 127 -8.70 18.32 6.02
N ARG A 128 -8.84 17.48 7.06
CA ARG A 128 -9.94 16.51 7.12
C ARG A 128 -11.27 17.24 7.28
N PRO A 129 -12.28 16.85 6.48
CA PRO A 129 -13.61 17.44 6.59
C PRO A 129 -14.27 17.03 7.92
N PRO A 130 -15.21 17.85 8.43
CA PRO A 130 -15.92 17.58 9.68
C PRO A 130 -16.72 16.29 9.58
N GLY A 131 -16.65 15.42 10.60
CA GLY A 131 -17.34 14.12 10.59
C GLY A 131 -16.48 12.95 10.07
N PHE A 132 -15.17 13.17 9.87
CA PHE A 132 -14.22 12.10 9.61
C PHE A 132 -14.20 11.06 10.73
N VAL A 133 -14.04 9.78 10.38
CA VAL A 133 -14.01 8.67 11.32
C VAL A 133 -12.60 8.10 11.43
N ASP A 134 -12.09 7.98 12.65
CA ASP A 134 -10.73 7.51 12.92
C ASP A 134 -10.69 6.03 13.33
N ASN A 135 -11.81 5.46 13.77
CA ASN A 135 -11.88 4.06 14.18
C ASN A 135 -13.15 3.32 13.70
N ILE A 136 -13.14 2.01 13.90
CA ILE A 136 -14.25 1.11 13.51
C ILE A 136 -15.56 1.51 14.21
N TRP A 137 -15.50 1.94 15.47
CA TRP A 137 -16.70 2.32 16.23
C TRP A 137 -17.36 3.57 15.67
N GLN A 138 -16.59 4.63 15.41
CA GLN A 138 -17.07 5.83 14.75
C GLN A 138 -17.61 5.53 13.36
N THR A 139 -16.96 4.64 12.60
CA THR A 139 -17.45 4.18 11.30
C THR A 139 -18.82 3.50 11.42
N LEU A 140 -19.04 2.70 12.47
CA LEU A 140 -20.31 2.01 12.71
C LEU A 140 -21.42 2.97 13.15
N PHE A 141 -21.12 3.92 14.03
CA PHE A 141 -22.11 4.91 14.50
C PHE A 141 -22.46 5.94 13.44
N ASN A 142 -21.48 6.42 12.66
CA ASN A 142 -21.67 7.41 11.60
C ASN A 142 -21.89 6.73 10.23
N ILE A 143 -22.32 5.47 10.21
CA ILE A 143 -22.49 4.72 8.94
C ILE A 143 -23.51 5.39 8.01
N THR A 144 -24.48 6.10 8.58
CA THR A 144 -25.52 6.80 7.85
C THR A 144 -25.17 8.24 7.46
N GLU A 145 -24.00 8.72 7.88
CA GLU A 145 -23.56 10.09 7.62
C GLU A 145 -22.57 10.12 6.46
N TYR A 146 -22.65 11.14 5.64
CA TYR A 146 -21.70 11.45 4.58
C TYR A 146 -21.55 12.96 4.48
N ILE A 147 -20.47 13.42 3.84
CA ILE A 147 -20.16 14.83 3.73
C ILE A 147 -20.29 15.23 2.28
N ILE A 148 -21.03 16.30 2.01
CA ILE A 148 -21.04 16.96 0.72
C ILE A 148 -19.97 18.04 0.77
N TRP A 149 -18.98 17.92 -0.10
CA TRP A 149 -17.94 18.93 -0.28
C TRP A 149 -18.21 19.69 -1.58
N THR A 150 -18.25 21.01 -1.47
CA THR A 150 -18.34 21.91 -2.62
C THR A 150 -17.16 22.86 -2.62
N LYS A 151 -16.60 23.10 -3.80
CA LYS A 151 -15.58 24.12 -4.04
C LYS A 151 -16.00 24.94 -5.24
N TYR A 152 -16.32 26.20 -4.97
CA TYR A 152 -16.68 27.20 -5.96
C TYR A 152 -15.51 28.13 -6.21
N THR A 153 -15.26 28.41 -7.48
CA THR A 153 -14.26 29.39 -7.91
C THR A 153 -14.93 30.37 -8.84
N ASP A 154 -14.87 31.65 -8.49
CA ASP A 154 -15.39 32.72 -9.33
C ASP A 154 -14.43 33.06 -10.48
N SER A 155 -14.87 33.98 -11.35
CA SER A 155 -14.09 34.51 -12.48
C SER A 155 -12.90 35.38 -12.05
N GLU A 156 -12.88 35.88 -10.81
CA GLU A 156 -11.77 36.66 -10.23
C GLU A 156 -10.70 35.76 -9.57
N GLY A 157 -11.00 34.47 -9.39
CA GLY A 157 -10.12 33.48 -8.75
C GLY A 157 -10.31 33.34 -7.24
N ASN A 158 -11.35 33.91 -6.65
CA ASN A 158 -11.68 33.66 -5.25
C ASN A 158 -12.31 32.26 -5.11
N GLU A 159 -11.86 31.51 -4.10
CA GLU A 159 -12.33 30.15 -3.82
C GLU A 159 -13.17 30.15 -2.54
N ILE A 160 -14.34 29.52 -2.61
CA ILE A 160 -15.22 29.28 -1.47
C ILE A 160 -15.38 27.77 -1.34
N GLU A 161 -15.05 27.23 -0.16
CA GLU A 161 -15.18 25.81 0.17
C GLU A 161 -16.20 25.62 1.28
N SER A 162 -17.11 24.66 1.09
CA SER A 162 -18.14 24.30 2.07
C SER A 162 -18.16 22.80 2.33
N PHE A 163 -18.46 22.44 3.59
CA PHE A 163 -18.58 21.07 4.05
C PHE A 163 -19.90 20.89 4.75
N GLU A 164 -20.82 20.18 4.11
CA GLU A 164 -22.13 19.90 4.69
C GLU A 164 -22.21 18.45 5.17
N PRO A 165 -22.29 18.20 6.48
CA PRO A 165 -22.54 16.87 7.01
C PRO A 165 -24.01 16.53 6.84
N VAL A 166 -24.26 15.46 6.09
CA VAL A 166 -25.60 15.04 5.70
C VAL A 166 -25.86 13.63 6.20
N THR A 167 -27.09 13.37 6.61
CA THR A 167 -27.52 12.04 7.07
C THR A 167 -28.58 11.47 6.13
N PHE A 168 -28.58 10.15 5.93
CA PHE A 168 -29.70 9.49 5.26
C PHE A 168 -30.96 9.66 6.12
N SER A 169 -31.77 10.67 5.80
CA SER A 169 -33.05 10.94 6.47
C SER A 169 -34.13 9.92 6.07
N ALA A 170 -33.89 9.17 4.99
CA ALA A 170 -34.80 8.17 4.46
C ALA A 170 -34.59 6.79 5.09
N SER A 171 -35.69 6.18 5.53
CA SER A 171 -35.71 4.75 5.86
C SER A 171 -35.30 3.92 4.63
N LEU A 172 -34.60 2.79 4.84
CA LEU A 172 -34.26 1.80 3.81
C LEU A 172 -35.47 1.37 2.95
N ILE A 173 -36.69 1.43 3.51
CA ILE A 173 -37.94 1.16 2.78
C ILE A 173 -38.40 2.36 1.94
N SER A 174 -38.14 3.59 2.39
CA SER A 174 -38.41 4.81 1.61
C SER A 174 -37.50 4.91 0.38
N LEU A 175 -36.31 4.32 0.46
CA LEU A 175 -35.36 4.14 -0.65
C LEU A 175 -35.96 3.39 -1.86
N LEU A 176 -36.96 2.54 -1.63
CA LEU A 176 -37.67 1.79 -2.67
C LEU A 176 -38.77 2.61 -3.34
N ARG A 177 -39.10 3.80 -2.81
CA ARG A 177 -40.31 4.56 -3.20
C ARG A 177 -40.03 6.01 -3.59
N LEU A 178 -38.92 6.61 -3.18
CA LEU A 178 -38.53 7.96 -3.54
C LEU A 178 -37.21 7.95 -4.33
N GLU A 179 -37.26 8.42 -5.57
CA GLU A 179 -36.08 8.56 -6.43
C GLU A 179 -35.12 9.67 -5.96
N ASP A 180 -35.65 10.66 -5.23
CA ASP A 180 -34.93 11.89 -4.84
C ASP A 180 -34.77 12.02 -3.31
N ALA A 181 -35.08 10.97 -2.54
CA ALA A 181 -35.08 11.00 -1.07
C ALA A 181 -33.71 11.25 -0.43
N LEU A 182 -32.62 11.12 -1.20
CA LEU A 182 -31.26 11.33 -0.71
C LEU A 182 -30.59 12.53 -1.39
N LEU A 183 -31.36 13.38 -2.08
CA LEU A 183 -30.86 14.66 -2.55
C LEU A 183 -30.98 15.68 -1.43
N HIS A 184 -29.96 16.50 -1.28
CA HIS A 184 -29.88 17.55 -0.28
C HIS A 184 -29.54 18.86 -0.97
N SER A 185 -30.27 19.90 -0.63
CA SER A 185 -30.07 21.25 -1.14
C SER A 185 -28.87 21.87 -0.45
N VAL A 186 -27.96 22.43 -1.25
CA VAL A 186 -26.66 22.95 -0.82
C VAL A 186 -26.50 24.36 -1.37
N ASP A 187 -26.15 25.28 -0.47
CA ASP A 187 -25.67 26.62 -0.76
C ASP A 187 -24.15 26.56 -1.07
N VAL A 188 -23.78 26.98 -2.28
CA VAL A 188 -22.43 26.84 -2.83
C VAL A 188 -21.61 28.12 -2.62
N ASN A 189 -22.25 29.29 -2.72
CA ASN A 189 -21.59 30.61 -2.62
C ASN A 189 -21.70 31.23 -1.21
N ASN A 190 -22.41 30.57 -0.29
CA ASN A 190 -22.70 30.98 1.07
C ASN A 190 -23.53 32.28 1.17
N ASP A 191 -24.49 32.48 0.27
CA ASP A 191 -25.43 33.61 0.30
C ASP A 191 -26.75 33.32 1.05
N ASN A 192 -26.89 32.10 1.58
CA ASN A 192 -28.05 31.51 2.26
C ASN A 192 -29.23 31.19 1.33
N ILE A 193 -29.00 31.04 0.03
CA ILE A 193 -29.92 30.48 -0.95
C ILE A 193 -29.32 29.15 -1.41
N ASP A 194 -30.16 28.11 -1.51
CA ASP A 194 -29.69 26.80 -1.97
C ASP A 194 -29.59 26.78 -3.50
N ASP A 195 -28.43 26.38 -4.03
CA ASP A 195 -28.13 26.47 -5.47
C ASP A 195 -28.29 25.11 -6.18
N ILE A 196 -27.95 24.03 -5.47
CA ILE A 196 -27.91 22.68 -6.04
C ILE A 196 -28.47 21.63 -5.08
N ASP A 197 -29.18 20.66 -5.65
CA ASP A 197 -29.53 19.40 -4.99
C ASP A 197 -28.45 18.35 -5.30
N VAL A 198 -27.74 17.88 -4.28
CA VAL A 198 -26.65 16.90 -4.39
C VAL A 198 -26.98 15.65 -3.59
N GLY A 199 -26.72 14.48 -4.17
CA GLY A 199 -26.83 13.24 -3.42
C GLY A 199 -26.85 11.98 -4.27
N LEU A 200 -27.46 10.93 -3.72
CA LEU A 200 -27.54 9.61 -4.35
C LEU A 200 -28.96 9.32 -4.81
N ARG A 201 -29.13 8.96 -6.08
CA ARG A 201 -30.40 8.41 -6.59
C ARG A 201 -30.27 6.91 -6.66
N ILE A 202 -31.31 6.22 -6.21
CA ILE A 202 -31.36 4.76 -6.23
C ILE A 202 -32.46 4.36 -7.19
N SER A 203 -32.04 3.70 -8.26
CA SER A 203 -32.90 3.19 -9.32
C SER A 203 -33.04 1.67 -9.17
N TRP A 204 -34.28 1.20 -9.29
CA TRP A 204 -34.62 -0.20 -9.21
C TRP A 204 -35.16 -0.62 -10.56
N ASN A 205 -34.51 -1.56 -11.23
CA ASN A 205 -35.04 -2.14 -12.44
C ASN A 205 -35.77 -3.45 -12.10
N PRO A 206 -37.11 -3.48 -12.13
CA PRO A 206 -37.87 -4.65 -11.76
C PRO A 206 -37.79 -5.80 -12.77
N SER A 207 -37.14 -5.60 -13.91
CA SER A 207 -36.95 -6.62 -14.95
C SER A 207 -35.56 -7.26 -14.95
N ASP A 208 -34.58 -6.61 -14.31
CA ASP A 208 -33.19 -7.04 -14.24
C ASP A 208 -32.53 -6.30 -13.06
N GLY A 209 -32.07 -7.03 -12.03
CA GLY A 209 -31.52 -6.44 -10.81
C GLY A 209 -32.25 -6.78 -9.50
N TRP A 210 -33.10 -7.80 -9.51
CA TRP A 210 -33.61 -8.45 -8.30
C TRP A 210 -34.12 -9.85 -8.61
N GLY A 211 -34.08 -10.75 -7.64
CA GLY A 211 -34.56 -12.11 -7.87
C GLY A 211 -34.53 -12.96 -6.61
N PHE A 212 -35.13 -14.14 -6.74
CA PHE A 212 -35.09 -15.16 -5.72
C PHE A 212 -34.20 -16.30 -6.19
N GLU A 213 -33.15 -16.57 -5.44
CA GLU A 213 -32.38 -17.79 -5.55
C GLU A 213 -33.08 -18.89 -4.74
N ASP A 214 -33.03 -20.11 -5.26
CA ASP A 214 -33.55 -21.32 -4.58
C ASP A 214 -35.04 -21.21 -4.16
N GLY A 215 -35.88 -20.82 -5.12
CA GLY A 215 -37.34 -20.97 -5.02
C GLY A 215 -38.04 -20.10 -3.98
N LEU A 216 -37.45 -18.95 -3.60
CA LEU A 216 -37.88 -17.91 -2.62
C LEU A 216 -37.04 -17.86 -1.33
N SER A 217 -36.05 -18.73 -1.14
CA SER A 217 -35.29 -18.78 0.13
C SER A 217 -34.25 -17.65 0.26
N LYS A 218 -33.77 -17.09 -0.85
CA LYS A 218 -32.78 -16.01 -0.85
C LYS A 218 -33.15 -14.91 -1.83
N LEU A 219 -33.46 -13.73 -1.30
CA LEU A 219 -33.64 -12.51 -2.08
C LEU A 219 -32.27 -11.92 -2.39
N TRP A 220 -32.00 -11.65 -3.66
CA TRP A 220 -30.89 -10.80 -4.08
C TRP A 220 -31.46 -9.57 -4.79
N ILE A 221 -30.78 -8.44 -4.58
CA ILE A 221 -31.13 -7.14 -5.16
C ILE A 221 -29.85 -6.48 -5.65
N GLU A 222 -29.94 -5.82 -6.78
CA GLU A 222 -28.89 -5.05 -7.43
C GLU A 222 -29.48 -3.68 -7.82
N PRO A 223 -29.47 -2.73 -6.87
CA PRO A 223 -29.89 -1.37 -7.18
C PRO A 223 -28.86 -0.67 -8.07
N GLY A 224 -29.34 0.12 -9.03
CA GLY A 224 -28.51 1.10 -9.71
C GLY A 224 -28.36 2.34 -8.84
N ILE A 225 -27.15 2.61 -8.36
CA ILE A 225 -26.84 3.82 -7.57
C ILE A 225 -26.25 4.87 -8.53
N GLN A 226 -26.85 6.05 -8.56
CA GLN A 226 -26.40 7.17 -9.37
C GLN A 226 -26.08 8.36 -8.47
N PHE A 227 -24.86 8.88 -8.55
CA PHE A 227 -24.55 10.20 -8.01
C PHE A 227 -25.22 11.26 -8.89
N SER A 228 -26.02 12.13 -8.29
CA SER A 228 -26.83 13.12 -8.99
C SER A 228 -26.58 14.50 -8.40
N ILE A 229 -26.40 15.46 -9.29
CA ILE A 229 -26.34 16.89 -9.00
C ILE A 229 -27.39 17.54 -9.88
N LYS A 230 -28.27 18.32 -9.28
CA LYS A 230 -29.34 19.02 -9.97
C LYS A 230 -29.31 20.48 -9.56
N VAL A 231 -29.28 21.37 -10.53
CA VAL A 231 -29.39 22.81 -10.27
C VAL A 231 -30.81 23.13 -9.81
N ILE A 232 -30.91 23.92 -8.75
CA ILE A 232 -32.17 24.45 -8.25
C ILE A 232 -32.46 25.71 -9.08
N ASP A 233 -33.51 25.67 -9.89
CA ASP A 233 -33.92 26.81 -10.72
C ASP A 233 -34.77 27.77 -9.86
N GLU A 234 -34.10 28.51 -8.97
CA GLU A 234 -34.69 29.62 -8.22
C GLU A 234 -34.76 30.83 -9.16
N GLY A 235 -35.90 30.93 -9.87
CA GLY A 235 -36.10 31.86 -10.97
C GLY A 235 -35.41 33.23 -10.85
N SER A 236 -34.46 33.47 -11.76
CA SER A 236 -33.93 34.79 -12.16
C SER A 236 -33.06 35.60 -11.19
N ASN A 237 -32.77 35.14 -9.97
CA ASN A 237 -32.00 35.94 -8.99
C ASN A 237 -30.67 35.34 -8.54
N ASP A 238 -30.36 34.12 -8.92
CA ASP A 238 -29.09 33.50 -8.56
C ASP A 238 -28.02 33.79 -9.64
N GLU A 239 -27.29 34.90 -9.45
CA GLU A 239 -26.25 35.41 -10.36
C GLU A 239 -24.96 34.57 -10.33
N ILE A 240 -24.86 33.51 -9.51
CA ILE A 240 -23.62 32.74 -9.37
C ILE A 240 -23.19 32.07 -10.67
N TRP A 241 -24.15 31.60 -11.47
CA TRP A 241 -23.86 30.82 -12.66
C TRP A 241 -23.18 31.66 -13.75
N SER A 242 -23.41 32.98 -13.76
CA SER A 242 -22.75 33.91 -14.68
C SER A 242 -21.30 34.20 -14.32
N ASP A 243 -20.99 34.25 -13.04
CA ASP A 243 -19.66 34.63 -12.53
C ASP A 243 -18.79 33.42 -12.16
N MET A 244 -19.33 32.20 -12.28
CA MET A 244 -18.64 30.95 -11.99
C MET A 244 -17.58 30.58 -13.03
N ASN A 245 -16.36 30.32 -12.58
CA ASN A 245 -15.31 29.71 -13.39
C ASN A 245 -15.30 28.19 -13.26
N SER A 246 -15.38 27.67 -12.03
CA SER A 246 -15.47 26.22 -11.80
C SER A 246 -16.23 25.88 -10.54
N LEU A 247 -16.95 24.75 -10.59
CA LEU A 247 -17.60 24.12 -9.45
C LEU A 247 -17.17 22.67 -9.35
N GLN A 248 -16.62 22.30 -8.19
CA GLN A 248 -16.36 20.92 -7.83
C GLN A 248 -17.32 20.50 -6.74
N VAL A 249 -17.93 19.33 -6.92
CA VAL A 249 -18.84 18.73 -5.95
C VAL A 249 -18.41 17.29 -5.75
N SER A 250 -18.24 16.87 -4.50
CA SER A 250 -17.96 15.48 -4.17
C SER A 250 -18.75 15.02 -2.96
N LEU A 251 -19.11 13.75 -2.98
CA LEU A 251 -19.64 13.05 -1.84
C LEU A 251 -18.50 12.28 -1.16
N ILE A 252 -18.20 12.65 0.07
CA ILE A 252 -17.09 12.10 0.85
C ILE A 252 -17.66 11.23 1.97
N LYS A 253 -17.19 9.99 2.04
CA LYS A 253 -17.46 9.09 3.17
C LYS A 253 -16.16 8.44 3.63
N ALA A 254 -15.78 8.72 4.87
CA ALA A 254 -14.65 8.08 5.50
C ALA A 254 -15.06 6.73 6.11
N PHE A 255 -14.16 5.75 6.02
CA PHE A 255 -14.27 4.46 6.69
C PHE A 255 -12.92 4.15 7.35
N SER A 256 -12.93 3.76 8.61
CA SER A 256 -11.75 3.25 9.31
C SER A 256 -11.96 1.79 9.69
N TYR A 257 -10.97 0.95 9.34
CA TYR A 257 -10.98 -0.50 9.56
C TYR A 257 -10.07 -0.92 10.72
N SER A 258 -9.42 0.02 11.40
CA SER A 258 -8.51 -0.25 12.51
C SER A 258 -8.54 0.90 13.51
N ASP A 259 -8.20 0.62 14.76
CA ASP A 259 -7.89 1.71 15.69
C ASP A 259 -6.56 2.34 15.30
N PRO A 260 -6.40 3.67 15.43
CA PRO A 260 -5.15 4.37 15.10
C PRO A 260 -3.96 3.96 15.97
N ASP A 261 -4.20 3.21 17.06
CA ASP A 261 -3.21 2.71 18.01
C ASP A 261 -2.86 1.21 17.84
N SER A 262 -3.25 0.58 16.72
CA SER A 262 -2.97 -0.84 16.43
C SER A 262 -1.81 -1.07 15.47
#